data_AF-A0A164HVC8-F1
#
_entry.id   AF-A0A164HVC8-F1
#
_cell.length_a   1.000
_cell.length_b   1.000
_cell.length_c   1.000
_cell.angle_alpha   90.00
_cell.angle_beta   90.00
_cell.angle_gamma   90.00
#
_symmetry.space_group_name_H-M   'P 1'
#
loop_
_entity.id
_entity.type
_entity.pdbx_description
1 polymer ?
#
loop_
_entity_poly.entity_id
_entity_poly.type
_entity_poly.pdbx_seq_one_letter_code
_entity_poly.pdbx_strand_id
1 'polypeptide(L)' 'MTPTLGKIQRTNVIADQVMYSVDVTYPGEPTKEIAFLRNSRGTGHVFMHLDPFGWTRVENPDRFGKFGPEWVRRYFLED' A
#
# COMPACT_ATOMS: atom_id res chain seq x y z
N MET A 1 -12.59 -1.09 -12.11
CA MET A 1 -11.74 -0.48 -13.17
C MET A 1 -10.31 -0.64 -12.72
N THR A 2 -9.39 -1.11 -13.58
CA THR A 2 -8.02 -1.40 -13.14
C THR A 2 -7.18 -0.12 -13.12
N PRO A 3 -6.62 0.31 -11.98
CA PRO A 3 -5.73 1.45 -11.94
C PRO A 3 -4.39 1.12 -12.61
N THR A 4 -3.71 2.15 -13.11
CA THR A 4 -2.32 2.03 -13.53
C THR A 4 -1.43 2.27 -12.31
N LEU A 5 -0.53 1.33 -12.04
CA LEU A 5 0.43 1.42 -10.94
C LEU A 5 1.80 1.89 -11.47
N GLY A 6 2.35 2.89 -10.81
CA GLY A 6 3.74 3.30 -10.97
C GLY A 6 4.73 2.32 -10.35
N LYS A 7 5.97 2.78 -10.18
CA LYS A 7 7.01 1.98 -9.52
C LYS A 7 6.70 1.88 -8.03
N ILE A 8 6.59 0.65 -7.52
CA ILE A 8 6.49 0.40 -6.09
C ILE A 8 7.85 0.66 -5.44
N GLN A 9 7.88 1.62 -4.53
CA GLN A 9 9.06 2.01 -3.78
C GLN A 9 8.99 1.42 -2.38
N ARG A 10 10.14 0.99 -1.85
CA ARG A 10 10.27 0.56 -0.46
C ARG A 10 11.00 1.63 0.32
N THR A 11 10.38 2.09 1.40
CA THR A 11 10.99 3.01 2.35
C THR A 11 11.11 2.30 3.70
N ASN A 12 12.35 2.21 4.21
CA ASN A 12 12.56 1.80 5.59
C ASN A 12 12.26 3.02 6.46
N VAL A 13 11.24 2.90 7.31
CA VAL A 13 10.87 3.95 8.26
C VAL A 13 11.50 3.66 9.63
N ILE A 14 11.59 4.70 10.45
CA ILE A 14 12.11 4.61 11.82
C ILE A 14 11.20 3.69 12.65
N ALA A 15 11.77 2.97 13.63
CA ALA A 15 11.05 2.11 14.59
C ALA A 15 10.45 0.79 14.04
N ASP A 16 11.25 0.00 13.32
CA ASP A 16 10.92 -1.40 12.96
C ASP A 16 9.69 -1.52 12.06
N GLN A 17 9.51 -0.55 11.16
CA GLN A 17 8.41 -0.51 10.20
C GLN A 17 8.93 -0.58 8.76
N VAL A 18 8.11 -1.12 7.86
CA VAL A 18 8.36 -1.17 6.42
C VAL A 18 7.20 -0.49 5.74
N MET A 19 7.51 0.48 4.90
CA MET A 19 6.54 1.19 4.08
C MET A 19 6.79 0.88 2.59
N TYR A 20 5.71 0.65 1.86
CA TYR A 20 5.73 0.60 0.40
C TYR A 20 4.83 1.69 -0.15
N SER A 21 5.35 2.57 -1.01
CA SER A 21 4.54 3.58 -1.72
C SER A 21 4.47 3.29 -3.21
N VAL A 22 3.38 3.72 -3.83
CA VAL A 22 3.14 3.57 -5.26
C VAL A 22 2.26 4.72 -5.76
N ASP A 23 2.63 5.28 -6.90
CA ASP A 23 1.77 6.20 -7.64
C ASP A 23 0.65 5.43 -8.32
N VAL A 24 -0.60 5.83 -8.11
CA VAL A 24 -1.79 5.17 -8.63
C VAL A 24 -2.59 6.15 -9.47
N THR A 25 -2.90 5.76 -10.70
CA THR A 25 -3.75 6.54 -11.62
C THR A 25 -5.01 5.76 -11.95
N TYR A 26 -6.15 6.23 -11.44
CA TYR A 26 -7.47 5.71 -11.83
C TYR A 26 -7.97 6.42 -13.11
N PRO A 27 -8.77 5.75 -13.96
CA PRO A 27 -9.32 6.37 -15.17
C PRO A 27 -10.13 7.63 -14.84
N GLY A 28 -9.69 8.78 -15.36
CA GLY A 28 -10.37 10.07 -15.13
C GLY A 28 -9.98 10.78 -13.84
N GLU A 29 -9.06 10.24 -13.05
CA GLU A 29 -8.55 10.87 -11.82
C GLU A 29 -7.09 11.31 -11.96
N PRO A 30 -6.65 12.34 -11.21
CA PRO A 30 -5.23 12.64 -11.07
C PRO A 30 -4.49 11.49 -10.40
N THR A 31 -3.21 11.34 -10.73
CA THR A 31 -2.31 10.41 -10.03
C THR A 31 -2.20 10.78 -8.56
N LYS A 32 -2.28 9.77 -7.69
CA LYS A 32 -2.14 9.91 -6.23
C LYS A 32 -1.08 8.94 -5.73
N GLU A 33 -0.25 9.37 -4.78
CA GLU A 33 0.62 8.45 -4.06
C GLU A 33 -0.20 7.73 -2.97
N ILE A 34 -0.11 6.40 -2.95
CA ILE A 34 -0.66 5.57 -1.87
C ILE A 34 0.49 4.85 -1.19
N ALA A 35 0.53 4.89 0.13
CA ALA A 35 1.54 4.19 0.92
C ALA A 35 0.91 3.14 1.84
N PHE A 36 1.57 2.00 1.98
CA PHE A 36 1.19 0.92 2.88
C PHE A 36 2.29 0.72 3.91
N LEU A 37 1.90 0.64 5.18
CA LEU A 37 2.78 0.51 6.32
C LEU A 37 2.46 -0.76 7.09
N ARG A 38 3.48 -1.54 7.41
CA ARG A 38 3.41 -2.66 8.36
C ARG A 38 4.65 -2.66 9.24
N ASN A 39 4.62 -3.35 10.37
CA ASN A 39 5.87 -3.66 11.07
C ASN A 39 6.79 -4.54 10.19
N SER A 40 8.10 -4.43 10.41
CA SER A 40 9.14 -5.17 9.67
C SER A 40 9.06 -6.68 9.89
N ARG A 41 8.52 -7.10 11.04
CA ARG A 41 8.29 -8.49 11.42
C ARG A 41 7.18 -9.15 10.60
N GLY A 42 6.44 -8.37 9.81
CA GLY A 42 5.33 -8.85 8.99
C GLY A 42 4.11 -9.28 9.80
N THR A 43 3.99 -8.81 11.04
CA THR A 43 2.86 -9.10 11.94
C THR A 43 2.02 -7.84 12.19
N GLY A 44 0.84 -8.01 12.77
CA GLY A 44 -0.06 -6.90 13.08
C GLY A 44 -0.74 -6.28 11.85
N HIS A 45 -1.30 -5.09 12.04
CA HIS A 45 -2.11 -4.40 11.06
C HIS A 45 -1.28 -3.79 9.92
N VAL A 46 -1.89 -3.75 8.74
CA VAL A 46 -1.41 -2.92 7.62
C VAL A 46 -2.24 -1.64 7.62
N PHE A 47 -1.57 -0.50 7.51
CA PHE A 47 -2.21 0.79 7.35
C PHE A 47 -1.95 1.31 5.94
N MET A 48 -2.96 1.92 5.33
CA MET A 48 -2.87 2.61 4.05
C MET A 48 -2.94 4.11 4.31
N HIS A 49 -2.01 4.86 3.73
CA HIS A 49 -2.02 6.32 3.71
C HIS A 49 -2.54 6.82 2.38
N LEU A 50 -3.56 7.67 2.44
CA LEU A 50 -4.08 8.43 1.31
C LEU A 50 -3.87 9.90 1.64
N ASP A 51 -3.01 10.61 0.92
CA ASP A 51 -2.90 12.06 1.09
C ASP A 51 -4.14 12.76 0.48
N PRO A 52 -4.81 13.71 1.17
CA PRO A 52 -4.59 14.22 2.53
C PRO A 52 -5.46 13.53 3.61
N PHE A 53 -6.14 12.43 3.28
CA PHE A 53 -7.10 11.72 4.12
C PHE A 53 -6.48 10.99 5.33
N GLY A 54 -5.16 10.80 5.36
CA GLY A 54 -4.43 10.20 6.47
C GLY A 54 -4.36 8.68 6.41
N TRP A 55 -4.13 8.05 7.56
CA TRP A 55 -3.94 6.60 7.68
C TRP A 55 -5.25 5.88 7.98
N THR A 56 -5.63 4.95 7.11
CA THR A 56 -6.71 3.99 7.34
C THR A 56 -6.17 2.59 7.53
N ARG A 57 -6.88 1.74 8.28
CA ARG A 57 -6.49 0.34 8.47
C ARG A 57 -7.01 -0.50 7.31
N VAL A 58 -6.14 -1.30 6.71
CA VAL A 58 -6.54 -2.30 5.71
C VAL A 58 -7.20 -3.48 6.41
N GLU A 59 -8.40 -3.83 5.98
CA GLU A 59 -9.11 -5.00 6.47
C GLU A 59 -8.59 -6.28 5.81
N ASN A 60 -8.48 -7.36 6.60
CA ASN A 60 -8.02 -8.69 6.15
C ASN A 60 -6.76 -8.66 5.25
N PRO A 61 -5.67 -7.98 5.66
CA PRO A 61 -4.51 -7.75 4.79
C PRO A 61 -3.81 -9.06 4.38
N ASP A 62 -3.97 -10.14 5.14
CA ASP A 62 -3.33 -11.41 4.82
C ASP A 62 -3.94 -12.10 3.58
N ARG A 63 -5.11 -11.66 3.08
CA ARG A 63 -5.73 -12.18 1.85
C ARG A 63 -4.84 -11.98 0.61
N PHE A 64 -4.05 -10.92 0.60
CA PHE A 64 -3.15 -10.60 -0.51
C PHE A 64 -1.78 -11.30 -0.40
N GLY A 65 -1.56 -12.08 0.67
CA GLY A 65 -0.34 -12.85 0.91
C GLY A 65 0.71 -12.12 1.76
N LYS A 66 1.99 -12.41 1.52
CA LYS A 66 3.10 -11.83 2.30
C LYS A 66 3.30 -10.35 1.95
N PHE A 67 3.31 -9.49 2.97
CA PHE A 67 3.52 -8.05 2.80
C PHE A 67 4.83 -7.75 2.05
N GLY A 68 4.73 -6.99 0.96
CA GLY A 68 5.80 -6.78 -0.01
C GLY A 68 5.27 -6.12 -1.30
N PRO A 69 6.11 -5.95 -2.34
CA PRO A 69 5.67 -5.35 -3.59
C PRO A 69 4.52 -6.11 -4.28
N GLU A 70 4.55 -7.45 -4.27
CA GLU A 70 3.45 -8.24 -4.84
C GLU A 70 2.14 -8.10 -4.06
N TRP A 71 2.22 -7.92 -2.74
CA TRP A 71 1.06 -7.63 -1.90
C TRP A 71 0.39 -6.32 -2.33
N VAL A 72 1.18 -5.28 -2.59
CA VAL A 72 0.67 -3.98 -3.06
C VAL A 72 -0.01 -4.13 -4.42
N ARG A 73 0.57 -4.90 -5.35
CA ARG A 73 -0.07 -5.15 -6.64
C ARG A 73 -1.41 -5.86 -6.49
N ARG A 74 -1.46 -6.90 -5.67
CA ARG A 74 -2.68 -7.68 -5.40
C ARG A 74 -3.76 -6.84 -4.74
N TYR A 75 -3.39 -5.96 -3.82
CA TYR A 75 -4.31 -5.00 -3.22
C TYR A 75 -5.14 -4.28 -4.29
N PHE A 76 -4.51 -3.71 -5.33
CA PHE A 76 -5.20 -2.98 -6.39
C PHE A 76 -5.83 -3.85 -7.50
N LEU A 77 -5.59 -5.16 -7.49
CA LEU A 77 -6.22 -6.11 -8.43
C LEU A 77 -7.49 -6.73 -7.86
N GLU A 78 -7.59 -6.84 -6.54
CA GLU A 78 -8.65 -7.53 -5.81
C GLU A 78 -9.57 -6.57 -5.00
N ASP A 79 -9.27 -5.27 -5.01
CA ASP A 79 -10.11 -4.18 -4.48
C ASP A 79 -10.99 -3.59 -5.60
#